data_AF-A0A7Y3ADX4-F1
#
_entry.id   AF-A0A7Y3ADX4-F1
#
_cell.length_a   1.000
_cell.length_b   1.000
_cell.length_c   1.000
_cell.angle_alpha   90.00
_cell.angle_beta   90.00
_cell.angle_gamma   90.00
#
_symmetry.space_group_name_H-M   'P 1'
#
loop_
_entity.id
_entity.type
_entity.pdbx_description
1 polymer ?
#
loop_
_entity_poly.entity_id
_entity_poly.type
_entity_poly.pdbx_seq_one_letter_code
_entity_poly.pdbx_strand_id
1 'polypeptide(L)'
;DLAYSYKPGSRWVDSHWMKLNGKRDNFTREDFYTFEKLSPLFSKRKIDRIIDEIKEHVSKWHSLAVENSVPKSLVRLIETNLRLRL
;
A
#
# COMPACT_ATOMS: atom_id res chain seq x y z
N ASP A 1 -13.28 11.58 7.99
CA ASP A 1 -12.59 11.01 9.16
C ASP A 1 -11.33 10.29 8.69
N LEU A 2 -10.25 10.29 9.47
CA LEU A 2 -8.95 9.71 9.09
C LEU A 2 -8.44 8.81 10.23
N ALA A 3 -8.29 7.52 9.95
CA ALA A 3 -7.64 6.56 10.84
C ALA A 3 -6.31 6.07 10.25
N TYR A 4 -5.25 6.14 11.04
CA TYR A 4 -3.92 5.64 10.66
C TYR A 4 -3.42 4.62 11.67
N SER A 5 -3.36 3.36 11.24
CA SER A 5 -3.07 2.20 12.08
C SER A 5 -1.73 1.55 11.72
N TYR A 6 -0.68 2.35 11.62
CA TYR A 6 0.69 1.88 11.38
C TYR A 6 1.69 2.65 12.23
N LYS A 7 2.59 1.94 12.92
CA LYS A 7 3.65 2.55 13.72
C LYS A 7 4.96 1.78 13.51
N PRO A 8 5.94 2.34 12.78
CA PRO A 8 7.26 1.73 12.60
C PRO A 8 7.88 1.30 13.93
N GLY A 9 8.44 0.09 13.98
CA GLY A 9 9.09 -0.48 15.16
C GLY A 9 8.13 -0.97 16.26
N SER A 10 6.82 -0.86 16.07
CA SER A 10 5.83 -1.45 16.97
C SER A 10 5.62 -2.92 16.64
N ARG A 11 5.98 -3.81 17.58
CA ARG A 11 5.75 -5.27 17.48
C ARG A 11 4.33 -5.68 17.07
N TRP A 12 3.34 -4.83 17.33
CA TRP A 12 1.93 -5.13 17.11
C TRP A 12 1.35 -4.55 15.81
N VAL A 13 1.87 -3.41 15.33
CA VAL A 13 1.23 -2.64 14.24
C VAL A 13 2.24 -2.09 13.21
N ASP A 14 3.46 -2.64 13.17
CA ASP A 14 4.45 -2.33 12.13
C ASP A 14 4.40 -3.30 10.93
N SER A 15 3.50 -4.27 10.98
CA SER A 15 3.44 -5.37 10.03
C SER A 15 2.01 -5.60 9.57
N HIS A 16 1.85 -5.91 8.28
CA HIS A 16 0.56 -6.32 7.76
C HIS A 16 0.12 -7.66 8.36
N TRP A 17 -1.18 -7.81 8.61
CA TRP A 17 -1.73 -9.02 9.22
C TRP A 17 -1.60 -10.24 8.29
N MET A 18 -1.83 -10.03 6.99
CA MET A 18 -1.74 -11.07 5.96
C MET A 18 -0.34 -11.17 5.34
N LYS A 19 -0.03 -12.35 4.80
CA LYS A 19 1.16 -12.59 3.98
C LYS A 19 0.78 -12.61 2.50
N LEU A 20 1.60 -11.97 1.67
CA LEU A 20 1.56 -12.09 0.21
C LEU A 20 2.72 -12.98 -0.23
N ASN A 21 2.41 -14.12 -0.85
CA ASN A 21 3.44 -15.08 -1.29
C ASN A 21 4.46 -15.42 -0.17
N GLY A 22 3.96 -15.65 1.05
CA GLY A 22 4.79 -15.93 2.23
C GLY A 22 5.46 -14.71 2.88
N LYS A 23 5.43 -13.53 2.25
CA LYS A 23 6.07 -12.29 2.72
C LYS A 23 5.07 -11.36 3.42
N ARG A 24 5.47 -10.77 4.54
CA ARG A 24 4.71 -9.67 5.19
C ARG A 24 5.21 -8.29 4.78
N ASP A 25 6.46 -8.22 4.35
CA ASP A 25 7.12 -7.00 3.92
C ASP A 25 8.12 -7.28 2.81
N ASN A 26 8.61 -6.22 2.14
CA ASN A 26 9.52 -6.28 0.99
C ASN A 26 9.02 -7.21 -0.12
N PHE A 27 7.70 -7.30 -0.27
CA PHE A 27 7.08 -7.95 -1.42
C PHE A 27 7.13 -7.01 -2.62
N THR A 28 7.20 -7.62 -3.79
CA THR A 28 7.36 -6.97 -5.09
C THR A 28 6.12 -7.24 -5.94
N ARG A 29 6.00 -6.53 -7.06
CA ARG A 29 4.96 -6.81 -8.05
C ARG A 29 4.94 -8.27 -8.52
N GLU A 30 6.10 -8.92 -8.63
CA GLU A 30 6.21 -10.35 -8.97
C GLU A 30 5.51 -11.27 -7.96
N ASP A 31 5.46 -10.88 -6.69
CA ASP A 31 4.74 -11.66 -5.67
C ASP A 31 3.22 -11.67 -5.92
N PHE A 32 2.67 -10.63 -6.56
CA PHE A 32 1.25 -10.59 -6.95
C PHE A 32 0.96 -11.48 -8.16
N TYR A 33 1.89 -11.57 -9.12
CA TYR A 33 1.69 -12.43 -10.30
C TYR A 33 1.57 -13.91 -9.95
N THR A 34 2.00 -14.32 -8.73
CA THR A 34 1.73 -15.67 -8.23
C THR A 34 0.24 -16.02 -8.15
N PHE A 35 -0.65 -15.01 -8.11
CA PHE A 35 -2.10 -15.18 -8.15
C PHE A 35 -2.63 -15.74 -9.48
N GLU A 36 -1.88 -15.61 -10.58
CA GLU A 36 -2.26 -16.25 -11.86
C GLU A 36 -2.45 -17.75 -11.71
N LYS A 37 -1.70 -18.39 -10.80
CA LYS A 37 -1.79 -19.82 -10.49
C LYS A 37 -3.06 -20.20 -9.71
N LEU A 38 -3.71 -19.23 -9.06
CA LEU A 38 -4.90 -19.45 -8.24
C LEU A 38 -6.18 -19.34 -9.06
N SER A 39 -6.23 -18.45 -10.05
CA SER A 39 -7.40 -18.28 -10.91
C SER A 39 -7.05 -17.54 -12.20
N PRO A 40 -7.64 -17.92 -13.36
CA PRO A 40 -7.50 -17.17 -14.61
C PRO A 40 -8.07 -15.74 -14.52
N LEU A 41 -8.86 -15.44 -13.48
CA LEU A 41 -9.34 -14.09 -13.20
C LEU A 41 -8.23 -13.09 -12.80
N PHE A 42 -7.06 -13.58 -12.37
CA PHE A 42 -5.94 -12.76 -11.90
C PHE A 42 -4.86 -12.61 -12.97
N SER A 43 -5.23 -12.34 -14.22
CA SER A 43 -4.24 -12.09 -15.28
C SER A 43 -3.29 -10.95 -14.92
N LYS A 44 -2.03 -11.04 -15.34
CA LYS A 44 -0.99 -10.01 -15.16
C LYS A 44 -1.50 -8.61 -15.49
N ARG A 45 -2.17 -8.45 -16.63
CA ARG A 45 -2.77 -7.17 -17.05
C ARG A 45 -3.76 -6.61 -16.02
N LYS A 46 -4.59 -7.45 -15.42
CA LYS A 46 -5.56 -7.03 -14.40
C LYS A 46 -4.86 -6.66 -13.11
N ILE A 47 -3.86 -7.45 -12.69
CA ILE A 47 -3.04 -7.18 -11.51
C ILE A 47 -2.33 -5.84 -11.68
N ASP A 48 -1.65 -5.62 -12.80
CA ASP A 48 -0.94 -4.38 -13.11
C ASP A 48 -1.88 -3.18 -13.04
N ARG A 49 -3.02 -3.26 -13.73
CA ARG A 49 -4.02 -2.20 -13.71
C ARG A 49 -4.45 -1.84 -12.30
N ILE A 50 -4.78 -2.83 -11.47
CA ILE A 50 -5.22 -2.60 -10.08
C ILE A 50 -4.10 -1.96 -9.26
N ILE A 51 -2.87 -2.46 -9.35
CA ILE A 51 -1.74 -1.92 -8.59
C ILE A 51 -1.46 -0.47 -9.02
N ASP A 52 -1.44 -0.19 -10.33
CA ASP A 52 -1.15 1.14 -10.86
C ASP A 52 -2.26 2.14 -10.51
N GLU A 53 -3.53 1.76 -10.60
CA GLU A 53 -4.67 2.58 -10.17
C GLU A 53 -4.57 2.94 -8.68
N ILE A 54 -4.31 1.95 -7.82
CA ILE A 54 -4.14 2.20 -6.38
C ILE A 54 -2.92 3.09 -6.11
N LYS A 55 -1.79 2.88 -6.80
CA LYS A 55 -0.61 3.75 -6.67
C LYS A 55 -0.92 5.18 -7.07
N GLU A 56 -1.64 5.38 -8.18
CA GLU A 56 -2.06 6.70 -8.64
C GLU A 56 -2.91 7.40 -7.59
N HIS A 57 -3.95 6.74 -7.07
CA HIS A 57 -4.80 7.31 -6.04
C HIS A 57 -4.04 7.62 -4.74
N VAL A 58 -3.20 6.69 -4.27
CA VAL A 58 -2.43 6.86 -3.04
C VAL A 58 -1.36 7.95 -3.20
N SER A 59 -0.81 8.16 -4.39
CA SER A 59 0.15 9.25 -4.66
C SER A 59 -0.45 10.65 -4.48
N LYS A 60 -1.78 10.78 -4.55
CA LYS A 60 -2.50 12.05 -4.32
C LYS A 60 -2.62 12.40 -2.83
N TRP A 61 -2.12 11.55 -1.93
CA TRP A 61 -2.20 11.70 -0.47
C TRP A 61 -1.81 13.11 -0.01
N HIS A 62 -0.67 13.63 -0.44
CA HIS A 62 -0.18 14.92 0.04
C HIS A 62 -1.19 16.06 -0.22
N SER A 63 -1.65 16.19 -1.46
CA SER A 63 -2.60 17.23 -1.86
C SER A 63 -3.92 17.12 -1.11
N LEU A 64 -4.48 15.90 -1.04
CA LEU A 64 -5.74 15.65 -0.33
C LEU A 64 -5.62 15.92 1.18
N ALA A 65 -4.50 15.54 1.78
CA ALA A 65 -4.26 15.72 3.20
C ALA A 65 -4.10 17.21 3.56
N VAL A 66 -3.44 17.99 2.70
CA VAL A 66 -3.33 19.45 2.86
C VAL A 66 -4.69 20.12 2.69
N GLU A 67 -5.45 19.77 1.65
CA GLU A 67 -6.81 20.28 1.41
C GLU A 67 -7.74 20.04 2.61
N ASN A 68 -7.63 18.86 3.22
CA ASN A 68 -8.43 18.46 4.38
C ASN A 68 -7.79 18.86 5.73
N SER A 69 -6.79 19.74 5.74
CA SER A 69 -6.15 20.28 6.95
C SER A 69 -5.60 19.21 7.92
N VAL A 70 -5.10 18.09 7.39
CA VAL A 70 -4.42 17.06 8.19
C VAL A 70 -3.16 17.65 8.83
N PRO A 71 -2.86 17.36 10.12
CA PRO A 71 -1.65 17.85 10.76
C PRO A 71 -0.38 17.51 9.98
N LYS A 72 0.50 18.50 9.73
CA LYS A 72 1.71 18.35 8.89
C LYS A 72 2.60 17.17 9.31
N SER A 73 2.72 16.91 10.61
CA SER A 73 3.46 15.77 11.15
C SER A 73 2.87 14.44 10.70
N LEU A 74 1.54 14.32 10.70
CA LEU A 74 0.82 13.13 10.24
C LEU A 74 0.89 12.98 8.72
N VAL A 75 0.80 14.08 7.95
CA VAL A 75 1.01 14.07 6.49
C VAL A 75 2.35 13.44 6.15
N ARG A 76 3.44 13.95 6.74
CA ARG A 76 4.79 13.46 6.52
C ARG A 76 4.96 12.01 6.98
N LEU A 77 4.41 11.65 8.14
CA LEU A 77 4.46 10.28 8.65
C LEU A 77 3.83 9.30 7.66
N ILE A 78 2.61 9.58 7.21
CA ILE A 78 1.90 8.71 6.27
C ILE A 78 2.66 8.65 4.94
N GLU A 79 3.05 9.80 4.39
CA GLU A 79 3.74 9.93 3.10
C GLU A 79 5.02 9.10 3.03
N THR A 80 5.84 9.13 4.08
CA THR A 80 7.08 8.32 4.14
C THR A 80 6.86 6.81 4.20
N ASN A 81 5.64 6.36 4.51
CA ASN A 81 5.29 4.95 4.64
C ASN A 81 4.41 4.45 3.47
N LEU A 82 4.08 5.29 2.49
CA LEU A 82 3.32 4.87 1.30
C LEU A 82 4.21 4.05 0.36
N ARG A 83 3.72 2.87 -0.04
CA ARG A 83 4.45 1.95 -0.91
C ARG A 83 4.30 2.30 -2.39
N LEU A 84 4.76 3.48 -2.80
CA LEU A 84 4.62 3.98 -4.18
C LEU A 84 5.63 3.35 -5.17
N ARG A 85 6.60 2.56 -4.69
CA ARG A 85 7.65 1.92 -5.51
C ARG A 85 7.45 0.41 -5.71
N LEU A 86 6.21 -0.05 -5.54
CA LEU A 86 5.78 -1.43 -5.72
C LEU A 86 5.78 -1.88 -7.19
#